data_AF-A0A1G2YJ02-F1
#
_entry.id   AF-A0A1G2YJ02-F1
#
_cell.length_a   1.000
_cell.length_b   1.000
_cell.length_c   1.000
_cell.angle_alpha   90.00
_cell.angle_beta   90.00
_cell.angle_gamma   90.00
#
_symmetry.space_group_name_H-M   'P 1'
#
loop_
_entity.id
_entity.type
_entity.pdbx_description
1 polymer ?
#
loop_
_entity_poly.entity_id
_entity_poly.type
_entity_poly.pdbx_seq_one_letter_code
_entity_poly.pdbx_strand_id
1 'polypeptide(L)'
;MLIGEKLRRFGADKVAFLILLVIGLLIAQYVVSSRSALELSESINLKGSGLTVSLPVGNNWKRTTSDFVFVDNEFRLAAQLQISSDSGITAIWRYSIIPLKIAPAERFAQLANAVNGKIIASGSDKYGYFTYDYATIIGEGGLIMIGTTVLPNDRILTLQVAQKGTGTELAEKVFKALLASAKYFDDNAYAKGLNFLNEFKNSHLPSLPLTELNSQNLVDFFRIKDSAGNSIGFTTDSLTYTSEPNDGFNFTLSSLFFYSPSFKTIAEQSFFRADTTLTIFDWSVKEGNQLANRQEITRLQLDKNKIVTIEKSGRIEQFPFTNIMMPESLFDLVVADFLKSNFDSLYIEILLSDGTIAPVMLSRIKSTQTSALPARSAAQADFFGVFTANIKMYYDGSGRLVSSELQGNLTYRRERTTKASIFADFPQWLSKIEQIEQYRDKRKNK
;
A
#
# COMPACT_ATOMS: atom_id res chain seq x y z
N MET A 1 75.31 16.68 44.08
CA MET A 1 74.62 17.16 42.85
C MET A 1 74.06 16.04 41.96
N LEU A 2 74.53 14.79 42.06
CA LEU A 2 74.13 13.66 41.20
C LEU A 2 72.74 13.02 41.47
N ILE A 3 72.05 13.36 42.57
CA ILE A 3 70.75 12.75 42.94
C ILE A 3 69.56 13.50 42.33
N GLY A 4 69.67 14.84 42.21
CA GLY A 4 68.62 15.68 41.61
C GLY A 4 68.44 15.45 40.11
N GLU A 5 69.51 15.09 39.40
CA GLU A 5 69.49 14.81 37.96
C GLU A 5 68.80 13.48 37.62
N LYS A 6 69.01 12.45 38.47
CA LYS A 6 68.31 11.16 38.36
C LYS A 6 66.81 11.27 38.67
N LEU A 7 66.42 12.02 39.71
CA LEU A 7 65.01 12.25 40.03
C LEU A 7 64.27 13.05 38.95
N ARG A 8 64.94 14.01 38.31
CA ARG A 8 64.36 14.83 37.24
C ARG A 8 64.20 14.04 35.93
N ARG A 9 65.12 13.12 35.61
CA ARG A 9 64.97 12.15 34.50
C ARG A 9 63.85 11.14 34.75
N PHE A 10 63.73 10.59 35.95
CA PHE A 10 62.64 9.66 36.30
C PHE A 10 61.25 10.31 36.25
N GLY A 11 61.15 11.61 36.52
CA GLY A 11 59.91 12.38 36.34
C GLY A 11 59.57 12.61 34.86
N ALA A 12 60.56 12.96 34.05
CA ALA A 12 60.40 13.19 32.61
C ALA A 12 59.97 11.91 31.86
N ASP A 13 60.58 10.76 32.18
CA ASP A 13 60.22 9.48 31.55
C ASP A 13 58.78 9.07 31.85
N LYS A 14 58.32 9.25 33.11
CA LYS A 14 56.93 8.97 33.48
C LYS A 14 55.93 9.88 32.76
N VAL A 15 56.27 11.16 32.59
CA VAL A 15 55.45 12.11 31.82
C VAL A 15 55.42 11.71 30.35
N ALA A 16 56.55 11.31 29.77
CA ALA A 16 56.61 10.83 28.39
C ALA A 16 55.76 9.56 28.17
N PHE A 17 55.83 8.59 29.07
CA PHE A 17 54.98 7.39 29.01
C PHE A 17 53.48 7.71 29.17
N LEU A 18 53.13 8.67 30.03
CA LEU A 18 51.74 9.12 30.19
C LEU A 18 51.23 9.78 28.89
N ILE A 19 52.02 10.65 28.27
CA ILE A 19 51.67 11.29 27.00
C ILE A 19 51.50 10.23 25.90
N LEU A 20 52.39 9.25 25.83
CA LEU A 20 52.33 8.17 24.84
C LEU A 20 51.11 7.26 25.05
N LEU A 21 50.74 6.97 26.30
CA LEU A 21 49.51 6.26 26.66
C LEU A 21 48.27 7.05 26.21
N VAL A 22 48.21 8.36 26.48
CA VAL A 22 47.09 9.23 26.09
C VAL A 22 46.98 9.29 24.55
N ILE A 23 48.09 9.44 23.83
CA ILE A 23 48.09 9.40 22.36
C ILE A 23 47.63 8.04 21.85
N GLY A 24 48.09 6.94 22.45
CA GLY A 24 47.65 5.59 22.10
C GLY A 24 46.15 5.38 22.32
N LEU A 25 45.60 5.91 23.43
CA LEU A 25 44.16 5.90 23.70
C LEU A 25 43.38 6.74 22.70
N LEU A 26 43.87 7.92 22.33
CA LEU A 26 43.24 8.78 21.32
C LEU A 26 43.25 8.13 19.92
N ILE A 27 44.34 7.47 19.53
CA ILE A 27 44.42 6.73 18.27
C ILE A 27 43.48 5.52 18.31
N ALA A 28 43.45 4.77 19.42
CA ALA A 28 42.51 3.66 19.58
C ALA A 28 41.05 4.14 19.51
N GLN A 29 40.73 5.25 20.18
CA GLN A 29 39.41 5.88 20.12
C GLN A 29 39.07 6.35 18.70
N TYR A 30 40.03 6.91 17.96
CA TYR A 30 39.85 7.32 16.56
C TYR A 30 39.67 6.13 15.62
N VAL A 31 40.42 5.04 15.80
CA VAL A 31 40.28 3.81 15.02
C VAL A 31 38.94 3.15 15.32
N VAL A 32 38.52 3.11 16.59
CA VAL A 32 37.20 2.61 16.99
C VAL A 32 36.10 3.50 16.44
N SER A 33 36.21 4.82 16.53
CA SER A 33 35.18 5.75 16.03
C SER A 33 35.06 5.76 14.50
N SER A 34 36.17 5.66 13.78
CA SER A 34 36.19 5.54 12.31
C SER A 34 35.67 4.19 11.83
N ARG A 35 35.98 3.08 12.52
CA ARG A 35 35.42 1.75 12.19
C ARG A 35 33.97 1.56 12.64
N SER A 36 33.47 2.40 13.55
CA SER A 36 32.08 2.43 14.03
C SER A 36 31.29 3.63 13.50
N ALA A 37 31.80 4.29 12.46
CA ALA A 37 31.05 5.28 11.72
C ALA A 37 29.82 4.60 11.13
N LEU A 38 28.64 5.02 11.61
CA LEU A 38 27.38 4.52 11.08
C LEU A 38 27.15 5.23 9.76
N GLU A 39 27.22 4.50 8.67
CA GLU A 39 26.85 5.00 7.35
C GLU A 39 25.38 4.67 7.10
N LEU A 40 24.65 5.67 6.61
CA LEU A 40 23.28 5.50 6.15
C LEU A 40 23.27 5.45 4.62
N SER A 41 22.30 4.73 4.09
CA SER A 41 22.02 4.73 2.67
C SER A 41 21.64 6.13 2.18
N GLU A 42 21.66 6.31 0.87
CA GLU A 42 20.80 7.33 0.25
C GLU A 42 19.35 7.15 0.70
N SER A 43 18.58 8.24 0.68
CA SER A 43 17.18 8.22 1.11
C SER A 43 16.35 7.36 0.16
N ILE A 44 15.69 6.36 0.71
CA ILE A 44 14.78 5.43 0.03
C ILE A 44 13.37 6.03 0.11
N ASN A 45 12.79 6.30 -1.06
CA ASN A 45 11.49 6.93 -1.20
C ASN A 45 10.37 5.89 -1.23
N LEU A 46 9.38 6.01 -0.35
CA LEU A 46 8.14 5.26 -0.48
C LEU A 46 7.30 5.88 -1.58
N LYS A 47 7.34 5.25 -2.77
CA LYS A 47 6.74 5.75 -4.02
C LYS A 47 5.33 6.33 -3.81
N GLY A 48 5.19 7.62 -4.10
CA GLY A 48 3.91 8.35 -4.08
C GLY A 48 3.50 8.96 -2.75
N SER A 49 4.01 8.44 -1.62
CA SER A 49 3.63 8.91 -0.28
C SER A 49 4.28 10.23 0.14
N GLY A 50 5.37 10.64 -0.51
CA GLY A 50 6.21 11.76 -0.06
C GLY A 50 7.13 11.42 1.11
N LEU A 51 7.04 10.22 1.69
CA LEU A 51 7.94 9.75 2.74
C LEU A 51 9.26 9.27 2.15
N THR A 52 10.36 9.72 2.73
CA THR A 52 11.69 9.16 2.50
C THR A 52 12.33 8.78 3.83
N VAL A 53 13.02 7.64 3.86
CA VAL A 53 13.77 7.16 5.04
C VAL A 53 15.11 6.61 4.60
N SER A 54 16.05 6.43 5.52
CA SER A 54 17.31 5.74 5.22
C SER A 54 17.38 4.41 5.95
N LEU A 55 18.31 3.55 5.53
CA LEU A 55 18.71 2.33 6.22
C LEU A 55 20.20 2.37 6.53
N PRO A 56 20.67 1.67 7.57
CA PRO A 56 22.10 1.50 7.78
C PRO A 56 22.73 0.69 6.63
N VAL A 57 23.94 1.07 6.23
CA VAL A 57 24.74 0.42 5.19
C VAL A 57 26.19 0.24 5.64
N GLY A 58 26.99 -0.41 4.81
CA GLY A 58 28.40 -0.68 5.11
C GLY A 58 28.61 -2.01 5.83
N ASN A 59 29.73 -2.12 6.56
CA ASN A 59 30.29 -3.36 7.11
C ASN A 59 29.23 -4.32 7.69
N ASN A 60 28.98 -5.43 6.98
CA ASN A 60 28.10 -6.55 7.36
C ASN A 60 26.60 -6.24 7.48
N TRP A 61 26.15 -5.01 7.15
CA TRP A 61 24.72 -4.74 7.01
C TRP A 61 24.18 -5.41 5.75
N LYS A 62 23.17 -6.24 5.93
CA LYS A 62 22.41 -6.87 4.85
C LYS A 62 21.02 -6.26 4.82
N ARG A 63 20.64 -5.72 3.67
CA ARG A 63 19.24 -5.32 3.44
C ARG A 63 18.40 -6.57 3.19
N THR A 64 17.25 -6.65 3.85
CA THR A 64 16.28 -7.72 3.59
C THR A 64 15.53 -7.46 2.29
N THR A 65 15.29 -6.19 1.97
CA THR A 65 14.62 -5.75 0.74
C THR A 65 15.35 -4.56 0.14
N SER A 66 15.36 -4.44 -1.18
CA SER A 66 15.97 -3.29 -1.88
C SER A 66 15.11 -2.03 -1.77
N ASP A 67 13.80 -2.20 -1.61
CA ASP A 67 12.78 -1.15 -1.50
C ASP A 67 11.69 -1.58 -0.49
N PHE A 68 10.71 -0.71 -0.24
CA PHE A 68 9.54 -1.01 0.56
C PHE A 68 8.70 -2.14 -0.05
N VAL A 69 8.33 -3.10 0.79
CA VAL A 69 7.44 -4.20 0.41
C VAL A 69 6.12 -4.04 1.16
N PHE A 70 5.01 -4.09 0.43
CA PHE A 70 3.67 -3.96 1.00
C PHE A 70 3.13 -5.32 1.46
N VAL A 71 2.85 -5.46 2.75
CA VAL A 71 2.31 -6.68 3.40
C VAL A 71 1.44 -6.26 4.58
N ASP A 72 0.28 -6.90 4.77
CA ASP A 72 -0.63 -6.68 5.92
C ASP A 72 -1.00 -5.20 6.16
N ASN A 73 -1.34 -4.47 5.10
CA ASN A 73 -1.64 -3.02 5.18
C ASN A 73 -0.47 -2.16 5.70
N GLU A 74 0.77 -2.62 5.49
CA GLU A 74 1.98 -1.89 5.83
C GLU A 74 3.02 -1.97 4.72
N PHE A 75 3.72 -0.85 4.48
CA PHE A 75 4.98 -0.89 3.73
C PHE A 75 6.13 -1.12 4.71
N ARG A 76 6.93 -2.16 4.46
CA ARG A 76 8.05 -2.56 5.31
C ARG A 76 9.37 -2.45 4.58
N LEU A 77 10.38 -1.94 5.28
CA LEU A 77 11.75 -1.81 4.79
C LEU A 77 12.70 -2.18 5.93
N ALA A 78 13.62 -3.12 5.68
CA ALA A 78 14.43 -3.70 6.76
C ALA A 78 15.90 -3.93 6.39
N ALA A 79 16.76 -3.81 7.40
CA ALA A 79 18.17 -4.17 7.34
C ALA A 79 18.59 -4.89 8.62
N GLN A 80 19.58 -5.77 8.50
CA GLN A 80 20.13 -6.55 9.60
C GLN A 80 21.66 -6.51 9.58
N LEU A 81 22.26 -6.35 10.76
CA LEU A 81 23.67 -6.53 11.02
C LEU A 81 23.85 -7.81 11.84
N GLN A 82 24.65 -8.74 11.35
CA GLN A 82 25.09 -9.89 12.14
C GLN A 82 26.46 -9.58 12.77
N ILE A 83 26.56 -9.64 14.09
CA ILE A 83 27.82 -9.41 14.84
C ILE A 83 28.50 -10.74 15.15
N SER A 84 27.74 -11.73 15.61
CA SER A 84 28.19 -13.10 15.87
C SER A 84 27.04 -14.09 15.63
N SER A 85 27.19 -15.40 15.90
CA SER A 85 26.09 -16.37 15.77
C SER A 85 24.82 -15.97 16.53
N ASP A 86 25.00 -15.37 17.71
CA ASP A 86 23.91 -15.09 18.66
C ASP A 86 23.70 -13.60 18.92
N SER A 87 24.42 -12.74 18.20
CA SER A 87 24.33 -11.29 18.34
C SER A 87 24.12 -10.58 17.01
N GLY A 88 23.21 -9.61 17.01
CA GLY A 88 22.89 -8.82 15.83
C GLY A 88 21.95 -7.66 16.15
N ILE A 89 21.80 -6.78 15.16
CA ILE A 89 20.90 -5.63 15.20
C ILE A 89 20.01 -5.68 13.97
N THR A 90 18.70 -5.56 14.16
CA THR A 90 17.72 -5.47 13.07
C THR A 90 17.01 -4.13 13.15
N ALA A 91 16.99 -3.40 12.04
CA ALA A 91 16.25 -2.15 11.88
C ALA A 91 15.11 -2.36 10.89
N ILE A 92 13.88 -1.99 11.28
CA ILE A 92 12.68 -2.15 10.47
C ILE A 92 11.87 -0.85 10.48
N TRP A 93 11.68 -0.27 9.32
CA TRP A 93 10.66 0.74 9.08
C TRP A 93 9.34 0.07 8.71
N ARG A 94 8.24 0.59 9.28
CA ARG A 94 6.87 0.22 8.94
C ARG A 94 6.07 1.50 8.71
N TYR A 95 5.45 1.61 7.55
CA TYR A 95 4.46 2.64 7.24
C TYR A 95 3.10 1.99 7.17
N SER A 96 2.27 2.19 8.19
CA SER A 96 0.96 1.57 8.29
C SER A 96 -0.07 2.45 7.56
N ILE A 97 -0.75 1.87 6.57
CA ILE A 97 -1.78 2.59 5.84
C ILE A 97 -3.05 2.69 6.69
N ILE A 98 -3.47 1.62 7.37
CA ILE A 98 -4.61 1.67 8.30
C ILE A 98 -4.11 1.36 9.70
N PRO A 99 -3.54 2.36 10.40
CA PRO A 99 -3.08 2.13 11.75
C PRO A 99 -4.26 1.94 12.71
N LEU A 100 -4.08 1.05 13.68
CA LEU A 100 -4.95 1.01 14.85
C LEU A 100 -4.86 2.34 15.59
N LYS A 101 -6.02 2.97 15.83
CA LYS A 101 -6.14 4.25 16.55
C LYS A 101 -5.97 4.07 18.06
N ILE A 102 -4.81 3.56 18.46
CA ILE A 102 -4.39 3.40 19.85
C ILE A 102 -3.32 4.43 20.19
N ALA A 103 -3.28 4.84 21.46
CA ALA A 103 -2.26 5.78 21.93
C ALA A 103 -0.85 5.16 21.83
N PRO A 104 0.21 5.96 21.59
CA PRO A 104 1.58 5.46 21.51
C PRO A 104 2.00 4.62 22.73
N ALA A 105 1.64 5.08 23.94
CA ALA A 105 1.94 4.35 25.18
C ALA A 105 1.30 2.96 25.22
N GLU A 106 0.06 2.82 24.76
CA GLU A 106 -0.63 1.54 24.68
C GLU A 106 0.00 0.63 23.62
N ARG A 107 0.40 1.18 22.46
CA ARG A 107 1.15 0.45 21.43
C ARG A 107 2.46 -0.10 21.97
N PHE A 108 3.20 0.69 22.74
CA PHE A 108 4.45 0.25 23.37
C PHE A 108 4.20 -0.83 24.42
N ALA A 109 3.13 -0.72 25.21
CA ALA A 109 2.74 -1.73 26.18
C ALA A 109 2.35 -3.05 25.49
N GLN A 110 1.59 -3.01 24.39
CA GLN A 110 1.25 -4.19 23.59
C GLN A 110 2.52 -4.87 23.04
N LEU A 111 3.46 -4.09 22.51
CA LEU A 111 4.74 -4.63 22.04
C LEU A 111 5.57 -5.24 23.18
N ALA A 112 5.64 -4.57 24.33
CA ALA A 112 6.36 -5.08 25.50
C ALA A 112 5.76 -6.41 25.97
N ASN A 113 4.43 -6.51 26.05
CA ASN A 113 3.73 -7.75 26.40
C ASN A 113 4.00 -8.85 25.36
N ALA A 114 3.97 -8.53 24.06
CA ALA A 114 4.20 -9.50 22.99
C ALA A 114 5.61 -10.13 23.02
N VAL A 115 6.59 -9.45 23.62
CA VAL A 115 7.97 -9.93 23.75
C VAL A 115 8.33 -10.33 25.19
N ASN A 116 7.34 -10.46 26.08
CA ASN A 116 7.52 -10.70 27.52
C ASN A 116 8.56 -9.74 28.15
N GLY A 117 8.53 -8.47 27.71
CA GLY A 117 9.49 -7.45 28.08
C GLY A 117 8.92 -6.37 28.99
N LYS A 118 9.82 -5.49 29.46
CA LYS A 118 9.50 -4.33 30.29
C LYS A 118 9.97 -3.06 29.60
N ILE A 119 9.10 -2.04 29.59
CA ILE A 119 9.48 -0.68 29.17
C ILE A 119 10.41 -0.10 30.24
N ILE A 120 11.65 0.22 29.86
CA ILE A 120 12.65 0.83 30.74
C ILE A 120 12.83 2.33 30.51
N ALA A 121 12.44 2.82 29.33
CA ALA A 121 12.41 4.23 29.01
C ALA A 121 11.28 4.49 28.01
N SER A 122 10.63 5.64 28.11
CA SER A 122 9.68 6.14 27.13
C SER A 122 9.65 7.64 27.15
N GLY A 123 9.38 8.27 26.01
CA GLY A 123 9.30 9.72 25.92
C GLY A 123 8.82 10.18 24.56
N SER A 124 8.92 11.48 24.33
CA SER A 124 8.65 12.11 23.05
C SER A 124 9.77 13.10 22.77
N ASP A 125 10.39 13.03 21.59
CA ASP A 125 11.50 13.92 21.23
C ASP A 125 11.56 14.18 19.72
N LYS A 126 12.18 15.28 19.33
CA LYS A 126 12.33 15.70 17.94
C LYS A 126 13.56 15.06 17.32
N TYR A 127 13.35 14.30 16.26
CA TYR A 127 14.41 13.73 15.44
C TYR A 127 14.23 14.17 13.98
N GLY A 128 15.12 15.04 13.52
CA GLY A 128 15.06 15.58 12.16
C GLY A 128 13.73 16.30 11.90
N TYR A 129 12.95 15.75 10.96
CA TYR A 129 11.70 16.37 10.49
C TYR A 129 10.51 16.15 11.44
N PHE A 130 10.52 15.11 12.29
CA PHE A 130 9.35 14.72 13.08
C PHE A 130 9.63 14.73 14.59
N THR A 131 8.55 14.84 15.35
CA THR A 131 8.51 14.43 16.76
C THR A 131 8.09 12.97 16.82
N TYR A 132 8.87 12.15 17.52
CA TYR A 132 8.58 10.74 17.71
C TYR A 132 8.28 10.48 19.19
N ASP A 133 7.17 9.78 19.43
CA ASP A 133 7.02 9.05 20.67
C ASP A 133 7.88 7.80 20.57
N TYR A 134 8.62 7.49 21.63
CA TYR A 134 9.53 6.35 21.64
C TYR A 134 9.49 5.58 22.95
N ALA A 135 9.91 4.32 22.88
CA ALA A 135 10.15 3.50 24.04
C ALA A 135 11.35 2.57 23.83
N THR A 136 12.00 2.23 24.93
CA THR A 136 13.00 1.16 25.01
C THR A 136 12.43 0.04 25.88
N ILE A 137 12.40 -1.16 25.31
CA ILE A 137 11.86 -2.37 25.93
C ILE A 137 13.01 -3.36 26.08
N ILE A 138 13.14 -3.94 27.28
CA ILE A 138 14.06 -5.06 27.52
C ILE A 138 13.23 -6.33 27.74
N GLY A 139 13.49 -7.36 26.95
CA GLY A 139 12.83 -8.67 27.07
C GLY A 139 13.83 -9.81 26.95
N GLU A 140 13.34 -11.04 26.94
CA GLU A 140 14.18 -12.25 26.88
C GLU A 140 15.03 -12.31 25.61
N GLY A 141 14.52 -11.77 24.49
CA GLY A 141 15.20 -11.73 23.20
C GLY A 141 16.24 -10.61 23.04
N GLY A 142 16.37 -9.72 24.05
CA GLY A 142 17.27 -8.57 24.01
C GLY A 142 16.54 -7.23 24.14
N LEU A 143 17.15 -6.16 23.60
CA LEU A 143 16.67 -4.79 23.70
C LEU A 143 15.96 -4.37 22.41
N ILE A 144 14.79 -3.74 22.54
CA ILE A 144 14.01 -3.21 21.42
C ILE A 144 13.79 -1.72 21.66
N MET A 145 14.24 -0.90 20.72
CA MET A 145 13.88 0.52 20.64
C MET A 145 12.81 0.70 19.57
N ILE A 146 11.73 1.37 19.93
CA ILE A 146 10.63 1.68 19.02
C ILE A 146 10.38 3.19 19.03
N GLY A 147 10.20 3.76 17.85
CA GLY A 147 9.82 5.15 17.66
C GLY A 147 8.64 5.23 16.70
N THR A 148 7.62 6.00 17.02
CA THR A 148 6.42 6.17 16.20
C THR A 148 6.10 7.64 16.02
N THR A 149 5.64 8.02 14.83
CA THR A 149 5.11 9.36 14.56
C THR A 149 3.89 9.27 13.67
N VAL A 150 3.00 10.27 13.78
CA VAL A 150 1.83 10.41 12.92
C VAL A 150 2.22 11.29 11.75
N LEU A 151 2.06 10.78 10.55
CA LEU A 151 2.27 11.52 9.31
C LEU A 151 0.97 12.27 8.93
N PRO A 152 1.04 13.24 8.00
CA PRO A 152 -0.17 13.80 7.42
C PRO A 152 -1.12 12.68 6.95
N ASN A 153 -2.42 12.87 7.18
CA ASN A 153 -3.50 11.92 6.85
C ASN A 153 -3.63 10.71 7.79
N ASP A 154 -3.27 10.86 9.06
CA ASP A 154 -3.41 9.87 10.13
C ASP A 154 -2.67 8.54 9.88
N ARG A 155 -1.69 8.53 8.96
CA ARG A 155 -0.81 7.38 8.72
C ARG A 155 0.24 7.32 9.81
N ILE A 156 0.76 6.12 10.10
CA ILE A 156 1.79 5.96 11.14
C ILE A 156 3.07 5.44 10.54
N LEU A 157 4.16 6.12 10.84
CA LEU A 157 5.51 5.65 10.60
C LEU A 157 6.10 5.13 11.90
N THR A 158 6.54 3.88 11.89
CA THR A 158 7.20 3.21 13.02
C THR A 158 8.61 2.77 12.61
N LEU A 159 9.60 3.13 13.42
CA LEU A 159 10.91 2.50 13.41
C LEU A 159 11.00 1.52 14.58
N GLN A 160 11.45 0.30 14.30
CA GLN A 160 11.85 -0.65 15.32
C GLN A 160 13.33 -1.02 15.11
N VAL A 161 14.15 -0.88 16.15
CA VAL A 161 15.52 -1.39 16.20
C VAL A 161 15.62 -2.41 17.31
N ALA A 162 15.79 -3.68 16.95
CA ALA A 162 15.96 -4.78 17.89
C ALA A 162 17.43 -5.21 17.94
N GLN A 163 17.95 -5.45 19.15
CA GLN A 163 19.32 -5.82 19.41
C GLN A 163 19.36 -7.07 20.29
N LYS A 164 20.10 -8.08 19.83
CA LYS A 164 20.37 -9.32 20.57
C LYS A 164 21.86 -9.43 20.89
N GLY A 165 22.22 -9.85 22.11
CA GLY A 165 23.60 -10.06 22.53
C GLY A 165 24.34 -8.76 22.87
N THR A 166 25.44 -8.47 22.17
CA THR A 166 26.23 -7.25 22.36
C THR A 166 25.84 -6.14 21.37
N GLY A 167 26.34 -4.92 21.56
CA GLY A 167 26.15 -3.81 20.61
C GLY A 167 24.99 -2.85 20.93
N THR A 168 24.58 -2.74 22.19
CA THR A 168 23.50 -1.84 22.63
C THR A 168 23.76 -0.37 22.26
N GLU A 169 24.99 0.13 22.45
CA GLU A 169 25.35 1.51 22.07
C GLU A 169 25.24 1.75 20.56
N LEU A 170 25.65 0.77 19.75
CA LEU A 170 25.51 0.85 18.30
C LEU A 170 24.03 0.83 17.90
N ALA A 171 23.21 0.00 18.54
CA ALA A 171 21.78 -0.06 18.27
C ALA A 171 21.09 1.29 18.60
N GLU A 172 21.47 1.93 19.71
CA GLU A 172 20.95 3.26 20.06
C GLU A 172 21.37 4.32 19.05
N LYS A 173 22.64 4.32 18.63
CA LYS A 173 23.14 5.20 17.57
C LYS A 173 22.39 4.99 16.25
N VAL A 174 22.13 3.73 15.88
CA VAL A 174 21.33 3.36 14.71
C VAL A 174 19.91 3.90 14.84
N PHE A 175 19.25 3.67 15.98
CA PHE A 175 17.89 4.14 16.23
C PHE A 175 17.77 5.65 16.05
N LYS A 176 18.60 6.44 16.74
CA LYS A 176 18.58 7.91 16.66
C LYS A 176 18.89 8.42 15.26
N ALA A 177 19.90 7.85 14.59
CA ALA A 177 20.30 8.28 13.25
C ALA A 177 19.21 7.99 12.21
N LEU A 178 18.54 6.83 12.31
CA LEU A 178 17.45 6.48 11.41
C LEU A 178 16.24 7.39 11.63
N LEU A 179 15.81 7.63 12.88
CA LEU A 179 14.73 8.59 13.16
C LEU A 179 15.02 9.96 12.55
N ALA A 180 16.26 10.47 12.70
CA ALA A 180 16.67 11.74 12.15
C ALA A 180 16.75 11.78 10.61
N SER A 181 16.84 10.61 9.95
CA SER A 181 16.92 10.49 8.50
C SER A 181 15.58 10.60 7.78
N ALA A 182 14.47 10.38 8.49
CA ALA A 182 13.13 10.38 7.90
C ALA A 182 12.68 11.80 7.54
N LYS A 183 12.08 11.96 6.35
CA LYS A 183 11.55 13.24 5.84
C LYS A 183 10.23 13.02 5.11
N TYR A 184 9.37 14.04 5.12
CA TYR A 184 8.13 14.06 4.35
C TYR A 184 8.06 15.29 3.46
N PHE A 185 7.64 15.09 2.21
CA PHE A 185 7.41 16.15 1.23
C PHE A 185 5.91 16.29 0.97
N ASP A 186 5.34 17.46 1.24
CA ASP A 186 3.88 17.66 1.19
C ASP A 186 3.31 17.61 -0.23
N ASP A 187 4.03 18.12 -1.23
CA ASP A 187 3.64 17.98 -2.64
C ASP A 187 4.03 16.59 -3.17
N ASN A 188 3.12 15.64 -2.99
CA ASN A 188 3.32 14.24 -3.39
C ASN A 188 2.07 13.66 -4.07
N ALA A 189 2.20 12.45 -4.63
CA ALA A 189 1.11 11.81 -5.35
C ALA A 189 -0.07 11.42 -4.45
N TYR A 190 0.17 11.15 -3.16
CA TYR A 190 -0.86 10.87 -2.18
C TYR A 190 -1.74 12.11 -1.94
N ALA A 191 -1.13 13.28 -1.69
CA ALA A 191 -1.86 14.52 -1.48
C ALA A 191 -2.71 14.88 -2.71
N LYS A 192 -2.15 14.69 -3.91
CA LYS A 192 -2.88 14.85 -5.18
C LYS A 192 -4.04 13.86 -5.29
N GLY A 193 -3.81 12.59 -4.96
CA GLY A 193 -4.85 11.55 -4.97
C GLY A 193 -5.98 11.85 -3.99
N LEU A 194 -5.67 12.40 -2.82
CA LEU A 194 -6.67 12.76 -1.81
C LEU A 194 -7.59 13.86 -2.33
N ASN A 195 -6.99 14.92 -2.90
CA ASN A 195 -7.74 16.02 -3.50
C ASN A 195 -8.60 15.51 -4.66
N PHE A 196 -8.00 14.75 -5.57
CA PHE A 196 -8.70 14.16 -6.72
C PHE A 196 -9.89 13.29 -6.30
N LEU A 197 -9.71 12.36 -5.34
CA LEU A 197 -10.81 11.49 -4.92
C LEU A 197 -11.88 12.22 -4.12
N ASN A 198 -11.54 13.29 -3.41
CA ASN A 198 -12.54 14.15 -2.78
C ASN A 198 -13.40 14.87 -3.85
N GLU A 199 -12.79 15.41 -4.90
CA GLU A 199 -13.52 16.01 -6.03
C GLU A 199 -14.35 14.96 -6.78
N PHE A 200 -13.79 13.78 -7.02
CA PHE A 200 -14.48 12.67 -7.66
C PHE A 200 -15.74 12.26 -6.88
N LYS A 201 -15.63 12.03 -5.57
CA LYS A 201 -16.75 11.58 -4.72
C LYS A 201 -17.81 12.65 -4.52
N ASN A 202 -17.41 13.91 -4.39
CA ASN A 202 -18.33 14.99 -4.02
C ASN A 202 -18.88 15.79 -5.21
N SER A 203 -18.28 15.67 -6.39
CA SER A 203 -18.69 16.43 -7.59
C SER A 203 -18.91 15.53 -8.80
N HIS A 204 -17.94 14.69 -9.15
CA HIS A 204 -18.04 13.87 -10.37
C HIS A 204 -19.12 12.77 -10.23
N LEU A 205 -19.02 11.92 -9.20
CA LEU A 205 -19.91 10.79 -8.98
C LEU A 205 -21.39 11.22 -8.86
N PRO A 206 -21.75 12.31 -8.14
CA PRO A 206 -23.11 12.86 -8.15
C PRO A 206 -23.58 13.41 -9.50
N SER A 207 -22.66 13.81 -10.38
CA SER A 207 -22.99 14.39 -11.71
C SER A 207 -23.09 13.37 -12.84
N LEU A 208 -22.55 12.14 -12.66
CA LEU A 208 -22.64 11.05 -13.64
C LEU A 208 -24.07 10.80 -14.16
N PRO A 209 -25.13 10.82 -13.32
CA PRO A 209 -26.50 10.62 -13.78
C PRO A 209 -26.94 11.62 -14.85
N LEU A 210 -26.54 12.87 -14.68
CA LEU A 210 -26.97 14.03 -15.47
C LEU A 210 -26.16 14.22 -16.75
N THR A 211 -25.04 13.53 -16.89
CA THR A 211 -24.05 13.76 -17.95
C THR A 211 -23.88 12.53 -18.84
N GLU A 212 -23.70 11.36 -18.23
CA GLU A 212 -23.31 10.13 -18.93
C GLU A 212 -24.41 9.06 -18.92
N LEU A 213 -25.35 9.09 -17.96
CA LEU A 213 -26.39 8.06 -17.77
C LEU A 213 -27.81 8.49 -18.17
N ASN A 214 -27.97 9.64 -18.85
CA ASN A 214 -29.23 10.38 -19.02
C ASN A 214 -30.40 9.66 -19.76
N SER A 215 -30.27 8.40 -20.16
CA SER A 215 -31.41 7.60 -20.69
C SER A 215 -31.10 6.12 -20.99
N GLN A 216 -29.86 5.65 -20.81
CA GLN A 216 -29.49 4.26 -21.05
C GLN A 216 -28.55 3.74 -19.96
N ASN A 217 -28.83 2.53 -19.46
CA ASN A 217 -27.91 1.79 -18.62
C ASN A 217 -26.61 1.55 -19.41
N LEU A 218 -25.47 1.79 -18.77
CA LEU A 218 -24.18 1.45 -19.37
C LEU A 218 -23.94 -0.03 -19.15
N VAL A 219 -23.95 -0.79 -20.23
CA VAL A 219 -23.51 -2.19 -20.25
C VAL A 219 -22.27 -2.28 -21.10
N ASP A 220 -21.19 -2.74 -20.50
CA ASP A 220 -19.93 -3.00 -21.17
C ASP A 220 -19.65 -4.50 -21.20
N PHE A 221 -19.02 -4.92 -22.31
CA PHE A 221 -18.63 -6.30 -22.56
C PHE A 221 -17.18 -6.30 -22.98
N PHE A 222 -16.38 -7.15 -22.33
CA PHE A 222 -14.97 -7.32 -22.64
C PHE A 222 -14.66 -8.79 -22.86
N ARG A 223 -13.89 -9.07 -23.90
CA ARG A 223 -13.29 -10.38 -24.12
C ARG A 223 -11.91 -10.40 -23.46
N ILE A 224 -11.58 -11.47 -22.75
CA ILE A 224 -10.25 -11.69 -22.17
C ILE A 224 -9.46 -12.60 -23.11
N LYS A 225 -8.28 -12.15 -23.51
CA LYS A 225 -7.36 -12.89 -24.38
C LYS A 225 -6.03 -13.18 -23.68
N ASP A 226 -5.45 -14.33 -23.98
CA ASP A 226 -4.07 -14.66 -23.61
C ASP A 226 -3.04 -13.92 -24.49
N SER A 227 -1.75 -14.15 -24.24
CA SER A 227 -0.66 -13.56 -25.03
C SER A 227 -0.59 -14.06 -26.48
N ALA A 228 -1.21 -15.20 -26.80
CA ALA A 228 -1.33 -15.73 -28.16
C ALA A 228 -2.58 -15.20 -28.89
N GLY A 229 -3.44 -14.45 -28.21
CA GLY A 229 -4.67 -13.87 -28.75
C GLY A 229 -5.90 -14.76 -28.66
N ASN A 230 -5.81 -15.91 -27.99
CA ASN A 230 -6.94 -16.83 -27.79
C ASN A 230 -7.91 -16.26 -26.75
N SER A 231 -9.21 -16.38 -27.00
CA SER A 231 -10.25 -16.08 -26.01
C SER A 231 -10.17 -17.08 -24.85
N ILE A 232 -9.86 -16.58 -23.65
CA ILE A 232 -9.75 -17.41 -22.42
C ILE A 232 -10.74 -16.95 -21.34
N GLY A 233 -11.57 -15.95 -21.62
CA GLY A 233 -12.57 -15.47 -20.69
C GLY A 233 -13.31 -14.23 -21.18
N PHE A 234 -14.09 -13.63 -20.30
CA PHE A 234 -14.80 -12.39 -20.55
C PHE A 234 -15.12 -11.65 -19.25
N THR A 235 -15.42 -10.36 -19.37
CA THR A 235 -16.08 -9.59 -18.31
C THR A 235 -17.32 -8.88 -18.86
N THR A 236 -18.32 -8.68 -18.01
CA THR A 236 -19.43 -7.78 -18.32
C THR A 236 -19.79 -6.98 -17.09
N ASP A 237 -20.05 -5.68 -17.30
CA ASP A 237 -20.32 -4.72 -16.26
C ASP A 237 -21.58 -3.95 -16.63
N SER A 238 -22.52 -3.83 -15.69
CA SER A 238 -23.77 -3.09 -15.87
C SER A 238 -23.92 -2.06 -14.76
N LEU A 239 -23.89 -0.78 -15.12
CA LEU A 239 -24.11 0.34 -14.22
C LEU A 239 -25.51 0.92 -14.41
N THR A 240 -26.25 1.04 -13.32
CA THR A 240 -27.60 1.61 -13.27
C THR A 240 -27.66 2.69 -12.20
N TYR A 241 -28.46 3.73 -12.48
CA TYR A 241 -28.75 4.82 -11.55
C TYR A 241 -30.25 4.90 -11.25
N THR A 242 -30.60 5.21 -10.00
CA THR A 242 -31.97 5.52 -9.56
C THR A 242 -31.96 6.85 -8.80
N SER A 243 -32.79 7.81 -9.22
CA SER A 243 -32.90 9.13 -8.57
C SER A 243 -33.57 9.07 -7.20
N GLU A 244 -34.57 8.22 -7.04
CA GLU A 244 -35.35 8.05 -5.80
C GLU A 244 -35.29 6.59 -5.31
N PRO A 245 -34.19 6.16 -4.69
CA PRO A 245 -34.06 4.78 -4.22
C PRO A 245 -34.78 4.58 -2.88
N ASN A 246 -35.57 3.50 -2.77
CA ASN A 246 -36.25 3.12 -1.52
C ASN A 246 -35.28 2.67 -0.42
N ASP A 247 -34.06 2.26 -0.79
CA ASP A 247 -33.03 1.70 0.09
C ASP A 247 -31.84 2.65 0.31
N GLY A 248 -31.90 3.88 -0.22
CA GLY A 248 -30.82 4.87 -0.09
C GLY A 248 -29.62 4.64 -1.03
N PHE A 249 -29.66 3.63 -1.90
CA PHE A 249 -28.60 3.35 -2.87
C PHE A 249 -28.99 3.83 -4.27
N ASN A 250 -28.35 4.90 -4.72
CA ASN A 250 -28.59 5.47 -6.05
C ASN A 250 -27.90 4.69 -7.17
N PHE A 251 -26.71 4.16 -6.91
CA PHE A 251 -25.91 3.42 -7.87
C PHE A 251 -26.04 1.92 -7.63
N THR A 252 -26.16 1.17 -8.71
CA THR A 252 -26.02 -0.29 -8.70
C THR A 252 -25.10 -0.70 -9.84
N LEU A 253 -24.03 -1.39 -9.52
CA LEU A 253 -23.13 -2.04 -10.46
C LEU A 253 -23.26 -3.55 -10.28
N SER A 254 -23.45 -4.26 -11.39
CA SER A 254 -23.43 -5.72 -11.41
C SER A 254 -22.37 -6.16 -12.42
N SER A 255 -21.50 -7.08 -12.02
CA SER A 255 -20.44 -7.59 -12.90
C SER A 255 -20.31 -9.11 -12.89
N LEU A 256 -19.88 -9.64 -14.03
CA LEU A 256 -19.44 -11.02 -14.21
C LEU A 256 -18.00 -10.99 -14.69
N PHE A 257 -17.17 -11.77 -14.03
CA PHE A 257 -15.83 -12.10 -14.50
C PHE A 257 -15.76 -13.61 -14.71
N PHE A 258 -15.31 -14.02 -15.89
CA PHE A 258 -15.01 -15.42 -16.18
C PHE A 258 -13.62 -15.51 -16.80
N TYR A 259 -12.78 -16.35 -16.24
CA TYR A 259 -11.40 -16.55 -16.66
C TYR A 259 -11.02 -18.02 -16.55
N SER A 260 -10.65 -18.63 -17.66
CA SER A 260 -10.37 -20.06 -17.76
C SER A 260 -9.13 -20.36 -18.60
N PRO A 261 -7.93 -19.95 -18.17
CA PRO A 261 -6.70 -20.52 -18.70
C PRO A 261 -6.63 -22.03 -18.40
N SER A 262 -5.78 -22.74 -19.12
CA SER A 262 -5.69 -24.21 -19.15
C SER A 262 -5.57 -24.91 -17.78
N PHE A 263 -5.18 -24.21 -16.72
CA PHE A 263 -4.89 -24.77 -15.39
C PHE A 263 -5.73 -24.20 -14.24
N LYS A 264 -6.57 -23.18 -14.48
CA LYS A 264 -7.41 -22.58 -13.42
C LYS A 264 -8.64 -21.94 -14.03
N THR A 265 -9.83 -22.34 -13.59
CA THR A 265 -11.09 -21.72 -13.99
C THR A 265 -11.68 -20.95 -12.81
N ILE A 266 -11.85 -19.64 -13.00
CA ILE A 266 -12.41 -18.71 -12.02
C ILE A 266 -13.66 -18.08 -12.63
N ALA A 267 -14.71 -18.00 -11.83
CA ALA A 267 -15.85 -17.17 -12.13
C ALA A 267 -16.22 -16.34 -10.90
N GLU A 268 -16.38 -15.04 -11.09
CA GLU A 268 -16.78 -14.12 -10.03
C GLU A 268 -18.04 -13.36 -10.45
N GLN A 269 -19.01 -13.30 -9.55
CA GLN A 269 -20.17 -12.44 -9.66
C GLN A 269 -20.10 -11.38 -8.58
N SER A 270 -20.13 -10.11 -8.97
CA SER A 270 -20.07 -8.99 -8.04
C SER A 270 -21.33 -8.13 -8.20
N PHE A 271 -21.88 -7.73 -7.06
CA PHE A 271 -23.05 -6.86 -6.96
C PHE A 271 -22.76 -5.76 -5.95
N PHE A 272 -22.56 -4.55 -6.45
CA PHE A 272 -22.19 -3.37 -5.69
C PHE A 272 -23.32 -2.33 -5.75
N ARG A 273 -23.64 -1.73 -4.62
CA ARG A 273 -24.62 -0.64 -4.49
C ARG A 273 -24.08 0.46 -3.60
N ALA A 274 -24.29 1.71 -3.97
CA ALA A 274 -23.83 2.86 -3.19
C ALA A 274 -24.77 4.06 -3.34
N ASP A 275 -24.70 5.01 -2.40
CA ASP A 275 -25.23 6.35 -2.59
C ASP A 275 -24.35 7.17 -3.55
N THR A 276 -24.77 8.39 -3.89
CA THR A 276 -24.05 9.20 -4.88
C THR A 276 -22.71 9.77 -4.42
N THR A 277 -22.44 9.71 -3.11
CA THR A 277 -21.22 10.27 -2.51
C THR A 277 -20.33 9.22 -1.86
N LEU A 278 -20.68 7.94 -2.02
CA LEU A 278 -19.98 6.81 -1.41
C LEU A 278 -19.86 6.98 0.12
N THR A 279 -20.93 7.45 0.75
CA THR A 279 -21.05 7.48 2.20
C THR A 279 -21.52 6.17 2.78
N ILE A 280 -22.23 5.38 1.98
CA ILE A 280 -22.64 4.02 2.29
C ILE A 280 -22.47 3.15 1.04
N PHE A 281 -22.11 1.89 1.23
CA PHE A 281 -22.19 0.90 0.15
C PHE A 281 -22.46 -0.49 0.69
N ASP A 282 -23.09 -1.30 -0.15
CA ASP A 282 -23.21 -2.76 0.00
C ASP A 282 -22.54 -3.41 -1.20
N TRP A 283 -21.64 -4.36 -0.93
CA TRP A 283 -20.94 -5.11 -1.96
C TRP A 283 -20.97 -6.59 -1.64
N SER A 284 -21.55 -7.39 -2.52
CA SER A 284 -21.53 -8.86 -2.42
C SER A 284 -20.80 -9.45 -3.61
N VAL A 285 -19.83 -10.31 -3.30
CA VAL A 285 -19.00 -11.00 -4.28
C VAL A 285 -19.18 -12.49 -4.06
N LYS A 286 -19.43 -13.22 -5.15
CA LYS A 286 -19.51 -14.67 -5.16
C LYS A 286 -18.44 -15.20 -6.11
N GLU A 287 -17.40 -15.78 -5.54
CA GLU A 287 -16.35 -16.43 -6.31
C GLU A 287 -16.60 -17.93 -6.35
N GLY A 288 -16.62 -18.49 -7.56
CA GLY A 288 -16.77 -19.91 -7.81
C GLY A 288 -15.52 -20.48 -8.46
N ASN A 289 -14.91 -21.48 -7.84
CA ASN A 289 -13.96 -22.35 -8.52
C ASN A 289 -14.74 -23.52 -9.13
N GLN A 290 -14.89 -23.52 -10.46
CA GLN A 290 -15.68 -24.54 -11.15
C GLN A 290 -15.06 -25.94 -11.07
N LEU A 291 -13.74 -26.05 -10.90
CA LEU A 291 -13.06 -27.34 -10.71
C LEU A 291 -13.29 -27.92 -9.31
N ALA A 292 -13.48 -27.06 -8.31
CA ALA A 292 -13.68 -27.48 -6.92
C ALA A 292 -15.16 -27.55 -6.49
N ASN A 293 -16.09 -27.09 -7.33
CA ASN A 293 -17.51 -26.89 -7.02
C ASN A 293 -17.74 -26.19 -5.66
N ARG A 294 -16.87 -25.23 -5.32
CA ARG A 294 -16.96 -24.42 -4.11
C ARG A 294 -17.29 -22.99 -4.49
N GLN A 295 -18.21 -22.40 -3.73
CA GLN A 295 -18.53 -20.98 -3.80
C GLN A 295 -18.11 -20.33 -2.49
N GLU A 296 -17.28 -19.30 -2.60
CA GLU A 296 -16.97 -18.41 -1.49
C GLU A 296 -17.76 -17.11 -1.68
N ILE A 297 -18.33 -16.61 -0.59
CA ILE A 297 -19.08 -15.36 -0.58
C ILE A 297 -18.33 -14.39 0.32
N THR A 298 -17.99 -13.24 -0.25
CA THR A 298 -17.48 -12.08 0.49
C THR A 298 -18.56 -11.01 0.49
N ARG A 299 -18.83 -10.42 1.65
CA ARG A 299 -19.68 -9.22 1.77
C ARG A 299 -18.87 -8.09 2.36
N LEU A 300 -18.93 -6.91 1.74
CA LEU A 300 -18.33 -5.69 2.24
C LEU A 300 -19.44 -4.66 2.41
N GLN A 301 -19.48 -4.00 3.56
CA GLN A 301 -20.48 -2.98 3.85
C GLN A 301 -19.81 -1.76 4.44
N LEU A 302 -20.08 -0.58 3.88
CA LEU A 302 -19.69 0.70 4.45
C LEU A 302 -20.88 1.33 5.15
N ASP A 303 -20.71 1.62 6.43
CA ASP A 303 -21.70 2.32 7.23
C ASP A 303 -21.48 3.84 7.24
N LYS A 304 -22.45 4.57 7.82
CA LYS A 304 -22.39 6.03 7.96
C LYS A 304 -21.27 6.52 8.88
N ASN A 305 -20.71 5.65 9.73
CA ASN A 305 -19.57 5.96 10.60
C ASN A 305 -18.23 5.80 9.87
N LYS A 306 -18.26 5.55 8.56
CA LYS A 306 -17.08 5.30 7.73
C LYS A 306 -16.32 4.05 8.14
N ILE A 307 -17.02 3.03 8.62
CA ILE A 307 -16.43 1.72 8.91
C ILE A 307 -16.82 0.75 7.80
N VAL A 308 -15.83 0.12 7.19
CA VAL A 308 -16.02 -1.06 6.34
C VAL A 308 -16.08 -2.28 7.23
N THR A 309 -17.12 -3.10 7.05
CA THR A 309 -17.22 -4.45 7.61
C THR A 309 -17.08 -5.45 6.47
N ILE A 310 -16.17 -6.41 6.61
CA ILE A 310 -15.96 -7.51 5.67
C ILE A 310 -16.40 -8.80 6.35
N GLU A 311 -17.31 -9.53 5.72
CA GLU A 311 -17.69 -10.88 6.10
C GLU A 311 -17.18 -11.85 5.02
N LYS A 312 -16.26 -12.74 5.39
CA LYS A 312 -15.70 -13.76 4.48
C LYS A 312 -15.50 -15.06 5.24
N SER A 313 -16.12 -16.14 4.75
CA SER A 313 -15.95 -17.49 5.32
C SER A 313 -16.16 -17.55 6.85
N GLY A 314 -17.14 -16.78 7.37
CA GLY A 314 -17.47 -16.68 8.80
C GLY A 314 -16.53 -15.80 9.64
N ARG A 315 -15.49 -15.21 9.03
CA ARG A 315 -14.66 -14.18 9.67
C ARG A 315 -15.25 -12.80 9.40
N ILE A 316 -15.21 -11.96 10.42
CA ILE A 316 -15.61 -10.55 10.34
C ILE A 316 -14.38 -9.70 10.61
N GLU A 317 -14.07 -8.81 9.68
CA GLU A 317 -13.01 -7.82 9.80
C GLU A 317 -13.59 -6.42 9.64
N GLN A 318 -13.02 -5.45 10.35
CA GLN A 318 -13.48 -4.06 10.31
C GLN A 318 -12.31 -3.09 10.24
N PHE A 319 -12.46 -2.06 9.43
CA PHE A 319 -11.50 -0.96 9.34
C PHE A 319 -12.15 0.34 8.85
N PRO A 320 -11.54 1.50 9.13
CA PRO A 320 -12.04 2.77 8.62
C PRO A 320 -11.89 2.89 7.09
N PHE A 321 -12.95 3.35 6.43
CA PHE A 321 -12.94 3.74 5.03
C PHE A 321 -12.34 5.14 4.89
N THR A 322 -11.14 5.24 4.34
CA THR A 322 -10.40 6.50 4.23
C THR A 322 -10.81 7.29 2.99
N ASN A 323 -10.53 8.59 2.98
CA ASN A 323 -10.88 9.46 1.85
C ASN A 323 -10.09 9.11 0.56
N ILE A 324 -8.93 8.47 0.69
CA ILE A 324 -8.11 8.01 -0.43
C ILE A 324 -8.53 6.62 -0.96
N MET A 325 -9.48 5.96 -0.31
CA MET A 325 -9.93 4.62 -0.67
C MET A 325 -11.08 4.65 -1.68
N MET A 326 -11.11 3.72 -2.62
CA MET A 326 -12.20 3.50 -3.57
C MET A 326 -12.46 2.00 -3.79
N PRO A 327 -13.71 1.52 -3.84
CA PRO A 327 -14.02 0.17 -4.29
C PRO A 327 -13.57 -0.06 -5.73
N GLU A 328 -12.98 -1.21 -6.02
CA GLU A 328 -12.49 -1.54 -7.37
C GLU A 328 -13.62 -1.53 -8.42
N SER A 329 -14.86 -1.77 -7.98
CA SER A 329 -16.08 -1.68 -8.79
C SER A 329 -16.21 -0.33 -9.51
N LEU A 330 -15.64 0.75 -8.96
CA LEU A 330 -15.67 2.10 -9.54
C LEU A 330 -14.36 2.50 -10.23
N PHE A 331 -13.37 1.59 -10.30
CA PHE A 331 -12.02 1.93 -10.73
C PHE A 331 -11.95 2.45 -12.16
N ASP A 332 -12.68 1.84 -13.10
CA ASP A 332 -12.69 2.28 -14.50
C ASP A 332 -13.19 3.74 -14.65
N LEU A 333 -14.15 4.15 -13.81
CA LEU A 333 -14.67 5.53 -13.77
C LEU A 333 -13.65 6.50 -13.16
N VAL A 334 -12.98 6.08 -12.09
CA VAL A 334 -11.91 6.86 -11.45
C VAL A 334 -10.78 7.13 -12.46
N VAL A 335 -10.39 6.14 -13.24
CA VAL A 335 -9.33 6.30 -14.24
C VAL A 335 -9.79 7.20 -15.39
N ALA A 336 -11.03 7.08 -15.84
CA ALA A 336 -11.61 7.97 -16.85
C ALA A 336 -11.59 9.44 -16.41
N ASP A 337 -11.98 9.73 -15.16
CA ASP A 337 -11.95 11.09 -14.61
C ASP A 337 -10.51 11.58 -14.37
N PHE A 338 -9.62 10.71 -13.91
CA PHE A 338 -8.19 11.01 -13.81
C PHE A 338 -7.63 11.46 -15.15
N LEU A 339 -8.00 10.79 -16.25
CA LEU A 339 -7.56 11.15 -17.59
C LEU A 339 -8.07 12.53 -18.04
N LYS A 340 -9.22 12.99 -17.54
CA LYS A 340 -9.75 14.35 -17.76
C LYS A 340 -9.04 15.43 -16.91
N SER A 341 -8.46 15.05 -15.78
CA SER A 341 -7.77 15.97 -14.84
C SER A 341 -6.48 16.60 -15.41
N ASN A 342 -5.79 17.41 -14.60
CA ASN A 342 -4.45 17.94 -14.92
C ASN A 342 -3.31 17.22 -14.19
N PHE A 343 -3.61 16.14 -13.46
CA PHE A 343 -2.58 15.38 -12.74
C PHE A 343 -1.83 14.45 -13.70
N ASP A 344 -0.51 14.38 -13.56
CA ASP A 344 0.33 13.40 -14.29
C ASP A 344 0.34 12.03 -13.61
N SER A 345 0.24 12.01 -12.28
CA SER A 345 0.20 10.81 -11.46
C SER A 345 -0.50 11.05 -10.12
N LEU A 346 -1.13 10.01 -9.59
CA LEU A 346 -1.82 9.99 -8.30
C LEU A 346 -1.49 8.70 -7.56
N TYR A 347 -1.44 8.76 -6.23
CA TYR A 347 -1.49 7.57 -5.38
C TYR A 347 -2.91 7.46 -4.84
N ILE A 348 -3.53 6.29 -4.97
CA ILE A 348 -4.85 5.98 -4.42
C ILE A 348 -4.85 4.59 -3.76
N GLU A 349 -5.89 4.28 -2.99
CA GLU A 349 -6.07 2.95 -2.38
C GLU A 349 -7.32 2.31 -2.93
N ILE A 350 -7.22 1.08 -3.44
CA ILE A 350 -8.34 0.33 -4.00
C ILE A 350 -8.75 -0.75 -3.00
N LEU A 351 -10.03 -0.74 -2.62
CA LEU A 351 -10.66 -1.83 -1.88
C LEU A 351 -11.09 -2.90 -2.88
N LEU A 352 -10.45 -4.07 -2.82
CA LEU A 352 -10.70 -5.21 -3.71
C LEU A 352 -11.90 -6.04 -3.23
N SER A 353 -12.44 -6.87 -4.14
CA SER A 353 -13.61 -7.74 -3.94
C SER A 353 -13.46 -8.74 -2.79
N ASP A 354 -12.22 -9.05 -2.41
CA ASP A 354 -11.90 -9.95 -1.31
C ASP A 354 -11.73 -9.26 0.05
N GLY A 355 -11.88 -7.93 0.10
CA GLY A 355 -11.71 -7.11 1.31
C GLY A 355 -10.30 -6.58 1.54
N THR A 356 -9.34 -6.95 0.70
CA THR A 356 -7.97 -6.43 0.81
C THR A 356 -7.86 -5.01 0.24
N ILE A 357 -6.87 -4.28 0.72
CA ILE A 357 -6.58 -2.93 0.25
C ILE A 357 -5.30 -2.98 -0.57
N ALA A 358 -5.39 -2.51 -1.81
CA ALA A 358 -4.26 -2.40 -2.71
C ALA A 358 -3.92 -0.91 -2.93
N PRO A 359 -2.77 -0.44 -2.45
CA PRO A 359 -2.22 0.83 -2.91
C PRO A 359 -1.96 0.79 -4.41
N VAL A 360 -2.24 1.89 -5.10
CA VAL A 360 -2.08 2.01 -6.55
C VAL A 360 -1.43 3.34 -6.90
N MET A 361 -0.38 3.29 -7.72
CA MET A 361 0.11 4.46 -8.44
C MET A 361 -0.56 4.53 -9.80
N LEU A 362 -1.42 5.51 -10.00
CA LEU A 362 -2.03 5.82 -11.27
C LEU A 362 -1.20 6.89 -12.00
N SER A 363 -0.88 6.68 -13.27
CA SER A 363 -0.06 7.62 -14.05
C SER A 363 -0.51 7.67 -15.50
N ARG A 364 -0.24 8.79 -16.19
CA ARG A 364 -0.54 8.93 -17.62
C ARG A 364 0.50 8.22 -18.48
N ILE A 365 0.05 7.48 -19.48
CA ILE A 365 0.93 6.97 -20.52
C ILE A 365 1.13 8.10 -21.55
N LYS A 366 2.36 8.61 -21.65
CA LYS A 366 2.73 9.60 -22.68
C LYS A 366 2.72 8.89 -24.03
N SER A 367 1.67 9.10 -24.81
CA SER A 367 1.46 8.45 -26.12
C SER A 367 2.65 8.68 -27.04
N THR A 368 3.33 7.60 -27.42
CA THR A 368 4.29 7.56 -28.54
C THR A 368 4.01 6.42 -29.52
N GLN A 369 3.05 5.52 -29.25
CA GLN A 369 2.95 4.24 -29.96
C GLN A 369 1.61 3.94 -30.66
N THR A 370 0.56 4.74 -30.48
CA THR A 370 -0.71 4.52 -31.19
C THR A 370 -1.30 5.84 -31.66
N SER A 371 -1.07 6.16 -32.93
CA SER A 371 -1.63 7.32 -33.65
C SER A 371 -3.16 7.37 -33.71
N ALA A 372 -3.85 6.33 -33.25
CA ALA A 372 -5.30 6.19 -33.30
C ALA A 372 -6.06 6.65 -32.04
N LEU A 373 -5.37 6.86 -30.91
CA LEU A 373 -6.04 7.24 -29.67
C LEU A 373 -5.86 8.75 -29.36
N PRO A 374 -6.89 9.43 -28.81
CA PRO A 374 -6.79 10.83 -28.42
C PRO A 374 -5.61 11.10 -27.47
N ALA A 375 -5.15 12.35 -27.41
CA ALA A 375 -4.30 12.79 -26.30
C ALA A 375 -5.02 12.52 -24.97
N ARG A 376 -4.29 12.09 -23.92
CA ARG A 376 -4.84 11.76 -22.59
C ARG A 376 -5.84 10.58 -22.58
N SER A 377 -5.69 9.62 -23.48
CA SER A 377 -6.54 8.42 -23.56
C SER A 377 -6.01 7.20 -22.79
N ALA A 378 -4.82 7.28 -22.20
CA ALA A 378 -4.13 6.10 -21.68
C ALA A 378 -3.54 6.34 -20.29
N ALA A 379 -3.79 5.39 -19.39
CA ALA A 379 -3.30 5.39 -18.03
C ALA A 379 -2.61 4.06 -17.69
N GLN A 380 -1.71 4.11 -16.73
CA GLN A 380 -1.04 2.96 -16.14
C GLN A 380 -1.31 2.96 -14.64
N ALA A 381 -1.75 1.82 -14.11
CA ALA A 381 -1.92 1.57 -12.70
C ALA A 381 -0.89 0.53 -12.23
N ASP A 382 -0.01 0.94 -11.32
CA ASP A 382 0.94 0.05 -10.64
C ASP A 382 0.39 -0.31 -9.26
N PHE A 383 0.01 -1.57 -9.06
CA PHE A 383 -0.47 -2.08 -7.77
C PHE A 383 0.71 -2.51 -6.89
N PHE A 384 0.70 -2.10 -5.63
CA PHE A 384 1.68 -2.54 -4.64
C PHE A 384 1.14 -3.76 -3.86
N GLY A 385 1.98 -4.77 -3.59
CA GLY A 385 1.63 -5.90 -2.72
C GLY A 385 1.77 -7.29 -3.33
N VAL A 386 0.98 -8.24 -2.81
CA VAL A 386 1.02 -9.69 -3.15
C VAL A 386 0.69 -9.94 -4.63
N PHE A 387 -0.12 -9.06 -5.22
CA PHE A 387 -0.34 -8.99 -6.66
C PHE A 387 0.43 -7.77 -7.18
N THR A 388 1.73 -7.92 -7.44
CA THR A 388 2.44 -6.92 -8.23
C THR A 388 1.90 -7.00 -9.65
N ALA A 389 0.91 -6.16 -9.90
CA ALA A 389 0.21 -6.07 -11.15
C ALA A 389 0.41 -4.67 -11.73
N ASN A 390 0.72 -4.65 -13.01
CA ASN A 390 0.69 -3.46 -13.83
C ASN A 390 -0.51 -3.56 -14.76
N ILE A 391 -1.36 -2.54 -14.77
CA ILE A 391 -2.49 -2.46 -15.69
C ILE A 391 -2.30 -1.25 -16.59
N LYS A 392 -2.16 -1.46 -17.88
CA LYS A 392 -2.30 -0.39 -18.87
C LYS A 392 -3.73 -0.34 -19.35
N MET A 393 -4.33 0.83 -19.38
CA MET A 393 -5.74 1.02 -19.71
C MET A 393 -5.86 2.10 -20.78
N TYR A 394 -6.69 1.83 -21.79
CA TYR A 394 -6.88 2.68 -22.95
C TYR A 394 -8.36 3.01 -23.08
N TYR A 395 -8.67 4.30 -23.19
CA TYR A 395 -10.02 4.85 -23.20
C TYR A 395 -10.31 5.53 -24.54
N ASP A 396 -11.58 5.53 -24.94
CA ASP A 396 -12.07 6.29 -26.08
C ASP A 396 -12.25 7.78 -25.72
N GLY A 397 -12.60 8.60 -26.73
CA GLY A 397 -12.82 10.04 -26.55
C GLY A 397 -14.02 10.39 -25.65
N SER A 398 -14.89 9.42 -25.32
CA SER A 398 -15.98 9.61 -24.36
C SER A 398 -15.63 9.11 -22.96
N GLY A 399 -14.39 8.68 -22.73
CA GLY A 399 -13.93 8.23 -21.40
C GLY A 399 -14.38 6.83 -21.04
N ARG A 400 -14.71 5.98 -22.01
CA ARG A 400 -15.04 4.57 -21.75
C ARG A 400 -13.87 3.65 -22.11
N LEU A 401 -13.68 2.59 -21.33
CA LEU A 401 -12.57 1.65 -21.50
C LEU A 401 -12.67 0.87 -22.82
N VAL A 402 -11.65 0.95 -23.66
CA VAL A 402 -11.56 0.23 -24.94
C VAL A 402 -10.77 -1.07 -24.78
N SER A 403 -9.65 -1.00 -24.06
CA SER A 403 -8.85 -2.18 -23.75
C SER A 403 -7.99 -1.96 -22.53
N SER A 404 -7.64 -3.06 -21.86
CA SER A 404 -6.61 -3.06 -20.82
C SER A 404 -5.68 -4.26 -20.94
N GLU A 405 -4.44 -4.08 -20.49
CA GLU A 405 -3.41 -5.11 -20.44
C GLU A 405 -2.98 -5.28 -18.99
N LEU A 406 -3.28 -6.44 -18.42
CA LEU A 406 -2.81 -6.84 -17.10
C LEU A 406 -1.49 -7.59 -17.28
N GLN A 407 -0.44 -7.17 -16.57
CA GLN A 407 0.82 -7.87 -16.45
C GLN A 407 1.13 -8.13 -14.97
N GLY A 408 1.46 -9.37 -14.62
CA GLY A 408 1.71 -9.78 -13.24
C GLY A 408 1.54 -11.29 -13.08
N ASN A 409 0.99 -11.74 -11.94
CA ASN A 409 0.69 -13.15 -11.67
C ASN A 409 -0.24 -13.77 -12.73
N LEU A 410 -1.15 -12.97 -13.28
CA LEU A 410 -1.92 -13.28 -14.47
C LEU A 410 -1.54 -12.26 -15.55
N THR A 411 -1.33 -12.74 -16.77
CA THR A 411 -1.10 -11.88 -17.93
C THR A 411 -2.20 -12.12 -18.94
N TYR A 412 -3.03 -11.10 -19.17
CA TYR A 412 -4.09 -11.15 -20.15
C TYR A 412 -4.42 -9.75 -20.67
N ARG A 413 -5.08 -9.71 -21.82
CA ARG A 413 -5.62 -8.49 -22.41
C ARG A 413 -7.14 -8.52 -22.36
N ARG A 414 -7.78 -7.45 -21.88
CA ARG A 414 -9.21 -7.20 -22.03
C ARG A 414 -9.42 -6.29 -23.24
N GLU A 415 -10.34 -6.67 -24.12
CA GLU A 415 -10.73 -5.87 -25.27
C GLU A 415 -12.25 -5.71 -25.29
N ARG A 416 -12.73 -4.47 -25.45
CA ARG A 416 -14.16 -4.19 -25.59
C ARG A 416 -14.70 -4.97 -26.79
N THR A 417 -15.86 -5.58 -26.60
CA THR A 417 -16.53 -6.41 -27.59
C THR A 417 -18.05 -6.25 -27.49
N THR A 418 -18.80 -7.08 -28.21
CA THR A 418 -20.26 -7.14 -28.15
C THR A 418 -20.73 -8.38 -27.37
N LYS A 419 -21.94 -8.31 -26.84
CA LYS A 419 -22.64 -9.45 -26.24
C LYS A 419 -22.68 -10.68 -27.15
N ALA A 420 -23.01 -10.48 -28.43
CA ALA A 420 -23.08 -11.55 -29.43
C ALA A 420 -21.73 -12.26 -29.61
N SER A 421 -20.63 -11.51 -29.60
CA SER A 421 -19.28 -12.07 -29.68
C SER A 421 -18.91 -12.90 -28.44
N ILE A 422 -19.32 -12.48 -27.24
CA ILE A 422 -19.11 -13.29 -26.02
C ILE A 422 -19.93 -14.57 -26.09
N PHE A 423 -21.18 -14.52 -26.56
CA PHE A 423 -22.03 -15.71 -26.67
C PHE A 423 -21.53 -16.72 -27.70
N ALA A 424 -20.93 -16.25 -28.79
CA ALA A 424 -20.30 -17.12 -29.76
C ALA A 424 -19.13 -17.92 -29.14
N ASP A 425 -18.34 -17.28 -28.28
CA ASP A 425 -17.17 -17.91 -27.63
C ASP A 425 -17.55 -18.72 -26.37
N PHE A 426 -18.59 -18.31 -25.65
CA PHE A 426 -18.94 -18.82 -24.32
C PHE A 426 -20.47 -19.06 -24.15
N PRO A 427 -21.10 -19.90 -25.00
CA PRO A 427 -22.56 -20.09 -25.00
C PRO A 427 -23.12 -20.62 -23.68
N GLN A 428 -22.33 -21.36 -22.90
CA GLN A 428 -22.71 -21.90 -21.60
C GLN A 428 -22.97 -20.83 -20.53
N TRP A 429 -22.58 -19.58 -20.76
CA TRP A 429 -22.76 -18.46 -19.82
C TRP A 429 -23.97 -17.58 -20.14
N LEU A 430 -24.74 -17.88 -21.18
CA LEU A 430 -25.89 -17.11 -21.64
C LEU A 430 -26.86 -16.73 -20.51
N SER A 431 -27.36 -17.72 -19.78
CA SER A 431 -28.37 -17.50 -18.72
C SER A 431 -27.85 -16.62 -17.58
N LYS A 432 -26.57 -16.71 -17.24
CA LYS A 432 -25.95 -15.91 -16.18
C LYS A 432 -25.70 -14.47 -16.62
N ILE A 433 -25.30 -14.26 -17.88
CA ILE A 433 -25.15 -12.92 -18.46
C ILE A 433 -26.51 -12.23 -18.52
N GLU A 434 -27.55 -12.95 -18.96
CA GLU A 434 -28.93 -12.44 -18.94
C GLU A 434 -29.42 -12.14 -17.52
N GLN A 435 -29.07 -12.97 -16.52
CA GLN A 435 -29.44 -12.70 -15.13
C GLN A 435 -28.85 -11.39 -14.60
N ILE A 436 -27.60 -11.08 -14.95
CA ILE A 436 -26.93 -9.84 -14.56
C ILE A 436 -27.60 -8.64 -15.23
N GLU A 437 -27.98 -8.80 -16.49
CA GLU A 437 -28.83 -7.82 -17.18
C GLU A 437 -30.27 -7.78 -16.64
N GLN A 438 -30.80 -8.80 -15.95
CA GLN A 438 -32.18 -8.82 -15.42
C GLN A 438 -32.31 -8.19 -14.03
N TYR A 439 -31.21 -7.99 -13.30
CA TYR A 439 -31.21 -7.08 -12.14
C TYR A 439 -31.64 -5.64 -12.52
N ARG A 440 -31.67 -5.34 -13.83
CA ARG A 440 -32.29 -4.19 -14.51
C ARG A 440 -33.81 -4.05 -14.38
N ASP A 441 -34.57 -5.16 -14.35
CA ASP A 441 -36.01 -5.12 -14.67
C ASP A 441 -36.95 -5.42 -13.50
N LYS A 442 -36.43 -5.89 -12.35
CA LYS A 442 -37.27 -6.18 -11.17
C LYS A 442 -37.95 -4.95 -10.53
N ARG A 443 -37.68 -3.73 -11.02
CA ARG A 443 -38.34 -2.49 -10.57
C ARG A 443 -39.36 -1.92 -11.55
N LYS A 444 -39.56 -2.48 -12.75
CA LYS A 444 -40.67 -2.05 -13.63
C LYS A 444 -42.02 -2.70 -13.30
N ASN A 445 -42.03 -3.76 -12.50
CA ASN A 445 -43.22 -4.54 -12.15
C ASN A 445 -43.53 -4.57 -10.64
N LYS A 446 -43.16 -3.53 -9.89
CA LYS A 446 -43.63 -3.35 -8.50
C LYS A 446 -44.18 -1.97 -8.28
#